data_AF-A0A7C1IVZ2-F1
#
_entry.id   AF-A0A7C1IVZ2-F1
#
_cell.length_a   1.000
_cell.length_b   1.000
_cell.length_c   1.000
_cell.angle_alpha   90.00
_cell.angle_beta   90.00
_cell.angle_gamma   90.00
#
_symmetry.space_group_name_H-M   'P 1'
#
loop_
_entity.id
_entity.type
_entity.pdbx_description
1 polymer ?
#
loop_
_entity_poly.entity_id
_entity_poly.type
_entity_poly.pdbx_seq_one_letter_code
_entity_poly.pdbx_strand_id
1 'polypeptide(L)'
;MKFSCKDMEKHLIDFVYDEPIDPVLKESISGHMKECRACLERVESYRSIKDTASGLRVDFEPHIWELHKKGIKEKIEREEAAKKRKQWNPFSFLMTPGFAAAALSVMILAGVGIYYKKDKTLKTENRAMIEKLEILENMEILERLEFYSEMSEIIGKS
;
A
#
# COMPACT_ATOMS: atom_id res chain seq x y z
N MET A 1 -32.15 -16.70 19.35
CA MET A 1 -31.30 -16.86 18.15
C MET A 1 -31.03 -18.33 17.95
N LYS A 2 -31.25 -18.89 16.74
CA LYS A 2 -30.80 -20.25 16.43
C LYS A 2 -29.35 -20.17 15.99
N PHE A 3 -28.44 -20.64 16.83
CA PHE A 3 -27.03 -20.74 16.45
C PHE A 3 -26.82 -21.88 15.48
N SER A 4 -25.94 -21.67 14.51
CA SER A 4 -25.51 -22.74 13.62
C SER A 4 -24.51 -23.65 14.35
N CYS A 5 -24.43 -24.92 13.94
CA CYS A 5 -23.43 -25.85 14.51
C CYS A 5 -22.00 -25.32 14.37
N LYS A 6 -21.69 -24.56 13.30
CA LYS A 6 -20.37 -23.97 13.06
C LYS A 6 -20.02 -22.87 14.05
N ASP A 7 -21.01 -22.07 14.45
CA ASP A 7 -20.79 -21.01 15.43
C ASP A 7 -20.59 -21.60 16.83
N MET A 8 -21.35 -22.65 17.14
CA MET A 8 -21.24 -23.39 18.40
C MET A 8 -19.89 -24.09 18.54
N GLU A 9 -19.37 -24.69 17.47
CA GLU A 9 -18.13 -25.47 17.46
C GLU A 9 -16.93 -24.69 18.04
N LYS A 10 -16.87 -23.38 17.80
CA LYS A 10 -15.81 -22.50 18.31
C LYS A 10 -15.80 -22.39 19.83
N HIS A 11 -16.94 -22.61 20.48
CA HIS A 11 -17.13 -22.39 21.91
C HIS A 11 -17.35 -23.70 22.68
N LEU A 12 -17.39 -24.85 22.01
CA LEU A 12 -17.58 -26.15 22.66
C LEU A 12 -16.40 -26.52 23.56
N ILE A 13 -15.17 -26.18 23.16
CA ILE A 13 -13.97 -26.46 23.95
C ILE A 13 -13.99 -25.62 25.23
N ASP A 14 -14.17 -24.30 25.10
CA ASP A 14 -14.28 -23.37 26.23
C ASP A 14 -15.37 -23.83 27.21
N PHE A 15 -16.52 -24.28 26.68
CA PHE A 15 -17.61 -24.84 27.47
C PHE A 15 -17.24 -26.13 28.22
N VAL A 16 -16.43 -27.01 27.64
CA VAL A 16 -16.00 -28.28 28.26
C VAL A 16 -14.93 -28.07 29.33
N TYR A 17 -14.06 -27.08 29.14
CA TYR A 17 -12.97 -26.76 30.07
C TYR A 17 -13.37 -25.75 31.15
N ASP A 18 -14.64 -25.34 31.20
CA ASP A 18 -15.17 -24.36 32.14
C ASP A 18 -14.45 -23.00 32.06
N GLU A 19 -13.98 -22.64 30.86
CA GLU A 19 -13.42 -21.31 30.60
C GLU A 19 -14.50 -20.22 30.74
N PRO A 20 -14.12 -18.99 31.13
CA PRO A 20 -15.07 -17.90 31.33
C PRO A 20 -15.72 -17.49 30.01
N ILE A 21 -16.90 -18.04 29.73
CA ILE A 21 -17.79 -17.69 28.63
C ILE A 21 -19.02 -16.91 29.12
N ASP A 22 -19.60 -16.10 28.24
CA ASP A 22 -20.82 -15.35 28.51
C ASP A 22 -21.98 -16.29 28.95
N PRO A 23 -22.67 -16.02 30.07
CA PRO A 23 -23.78 -16.86 30.55
C PRO A 23 -24.89 -17.06 29.51
N VAL A 24 -25.18 -16.07 28.67
CA VAL A 24 -26.18 -16.20 27.60
C VAL A 24 -25.73 -17.22 26.55
N LEU A 25 -24.44 -17.18 26.20
CA LEU A 25 -23.84 -18.16 25.29
C LEU A 25 -23.83 -19.56 25.89
N LYS A 26 -23.52 -19.70 27.18
CA LYS A 26 -23.55 -20.98 27.91
C LYS A 26 -24.93 -21.63 27.90
N GLU A 27 -25.97 -20.84 28.15
CA GLU A 27 -27.36 -21.30 28.07
C GLU A 27 -27.74 -21.68 26.64
N SER A 28 -27.29 -20.90 25.66
CA SER A 28 -27.56 -21.19 24.25
C SER A 28 -26.88 -22.48 23.77
N ILE A 29 -25.63 -22.74 24.17
CA ILE A 29 -24.93 -24.00 23.89
C ILE A 29 -25.70 -25.17 24.51
N SER A 30 -26.13 -25.01 25.77
CA SER A 30 -26.92 -26.03 26.49
C SER A 30 -28.27 -26.29 25.82
N GLY A 31 -28.92 -25.25 25.30
CA GLY A 31 -30.15 -25.37 24.51
C GLY A 31 -29.91 -26.08 23.18
N HIS A 32 -28.86 -25.71 22.44
CA HIS A 32 -28.52 -26.31 21.15
C HIS A 32 -28.20 -27.81 21.27
N MET A 33 -27.51 -28.24 22.32
CA MET A 33 -27.18 -29.65 22.55
C MET A 33 -28.43 -30.52 22.78
N LYS A 34 -29.54 -29.96 23.27
CA LYS A 34 -30.80 -30.71 23.41
C LYS A 34 -31.44 -31.05 22.06
N GLU A 35 -31.17 -30.23 21.05
CA GLU A 35 -31.76 -30.37 19.70
C GLU A 35 -30.78 -30.98 18.69
N CYS A 36 -29.47 -30.87 18.92
CA CYS A 36 -28.42 -31.28 17.99
C CYS A 36 -27.55 -32.42 18.56
N ARG A 37 -27.86 -33.66 18.16
CA ARG A 37 -27.12 -34.86 18.56
C ARG A 37 -25.63 -34.81 18.19
N ALA A 38 -25.29 -34.28 17.01
CA ALA A 38 -23.91 -34.20 16.57
C ALA A 38 -23.03 -33.30 17.47
N CYS A 39 -23.60 -32.20 17.97
CA CYS A 39 -22.90 -31.32 18.91
C CYS A 39 -22.78 -31.96 20.30
N LEU A 40 -23.80 -32.71 20.73
CA LEU A 40 -23.74 -33.46 21.99
C LEU A 40 -22.63 -34.52 21.97
N GLU A 41 -22.54 -35.34 20.92
CA GLU A 41 -21.52 -36.38 20.77
C GLU A 41 -20.09 -35.79 20.77
N ARG A 42 -19.89 -34.61 20.15
CA ARG A 42 -18.60 -33.90 20.21
C ARG A 42 -18.24 -33.44 21.61
N VAL A 43 -19.20 -32.88 22.36
CA VAL A 43 -18.98 -32.44 23.74
C VAL A 43 -18.66 -33.62 24.64
N GLU A 44 -19.34 -34.76 24.47
CA GLU A 44 -19.03 -35.99 25.20
C GLU A 44 -17.64 -36.52 24.86
N SER A 45 -17.23 -36.49 23.58
CA SER A 45 -15.87 -36.82 23.18
C SER A 45 -14.83 -35.93 23.85
N TYR A 46 -15.06 -34.62 23.92
CA TYR A 46 -14.14 -33.68 24.57
C TYR A 46 -14.08 -33.90 26.09
N ARG A 47 -15.21 -34.20 26.74
CA ARG A 47 -15.24 -34.56 28.16
C ARG A 47 -14.45 -35.84 28.43
N SER A 48 -14.66 -36.89 27.62
CA SER A 48 -13.90 -38.13 27.73
C SER A 48 -12.39 -37.90 27.61
N ILE A 49 -11.96 -37.03 26.68
CA ILE A 49 -10.56 -36.63 26.54
C ILE A 49 -10.07 -35.86 27.78
N LYS A 50 -10.85 -34.87 28.27
CA LYS A 50 -10.54 -34.09 29.49
C LYS A 50 -10.37 -35.01 30.69
N ASP A 51 -11.27 -35.97 30.88
CA ASP A 51 -11.23 -36.91 32.00
C ASP A 51 -10.01 -37.85 31.90
N THR A 52 -9.73 -38.36 30.69
CA THR A 52 -8.55 -39.19 30.42
C THR A 52 -7.26 -38.41 30.68
N ALA A 53 -7.19 -37.15 30.23
CA ALA A 53 -6.05 -36.26 30.44
C ALA A 53 -5.88 -35.87 31.93
N SER A 54 -6.98 -35.68 32.65
CA SER A 54 -6.96 -35.36 34.08
C SER A 54 -6.46 -36.53 34.94
N GLY A 55 -6.70 -37.77 34.48
CA GLY A 55 -6.16 -38.98 35.08
C GLY A 55 -4.68 -39.23 34.79
N LEU A 56 -4.14 -38.63 33.72
CA LEU A 56 -2.73 -38.66 33.37
C LEU A 56 -1.96 -37.66 34.24
N ARG A 57 -1.68 -38.04 35.49
CA ARG A 57 -0.63 -37.39 36.28
C ARG A 57 0.72 -37.77 35.72
N VAL A 58 1.19 -37.02 34.73
CA VAL A 58 2.57 -37.12 34.26
C VAL A 58 3.40 -36.17 35.10
N ASP A 59 4.12 -36.72 36.07
CA ASP A 59 5.20 -35.99 36.74
C ASP A 59 6.36 -35.84 35.74
N PHE A 60 6.34 -34.73 35.01
CA PHE A 60 7.44 -34.36 34.16
C PHE A 60 8.62 -33.96 35.05
N GLU A 61 9.80 -34.52 34.76
CA GLU A 61 11.02 -34.05 35.41
C GLU A 61 11.22 -32.54 35.16
N PRO A 62 11.76 -31.78 36.13
CA PRO A 62 11.91 -30.33 36.02
C PRO A 62 12.62 -29.86 34.73
N HIS A 63 13.51 -30.68 34.17
CA HIS A 63 14.24 -30.37 32.94
C HIS A 63 13.35 -30.31 31.69
N ILE A 64 12.23 -31.05 31.66
CA ILE A 64 11.25 -31.02 30.56
C ILE A 64 10.55 -29.67 30.52
N TRP A 65 10.27 -29.10 31.69
CA TRP A 65 9.64 -27.78 31.79
C TRP A 65 10.56 -26.67 31.29
N GLU A 66 11.86 -26.76 31.57
CA GLU A 66 12.86 -25.84 31.03
C GLU A 66 12.99 -25.94 29.50
N LEU A 67 12.98 -27.15 28.94
CA LEU A 67 12.92 -27.37 27.49
C LEU A 67 11.67 -26.76 26.86
N HIS A 68 10.50 -26.93 27.50
CA HIS A 68 9.25 -26.38 27.02
C HIS A 68 9.23 -24.85 27.05
N LYS A 69 9.66 -24.24 28.16
CA LYS A 69 9.80 -22.78 28.28
C LYS A 69 10.75 -22.22 27.23
N LYS A 70 11.87 -22.90 26.97
CA LYS A 70 12.83 -22.49 25.95
C LYS A 70 12.18 -22.50 24.56
N GLY A 71 11.43 -23.55 24.22
CA GLY A 71 10.69 -23.62 22.96
C GLY A 71 9.62 -22.53 22.80
N ILE A 72 8.90 -22.19 23.87
CA ILE A 72 7.92 -21.08 23.87
C ILE A 72 8.65 -19.75 23.65
N LYS A 73 9.73 -19.50 24.40
CA LYS A 73 10.51 -18.26 24.29
C LYS A 73 11.05 -18.06 22.88
N GLU A 74 11.59 -19.11 22.27
CA GLU A 74 12.07 -19.08 20.87
C GLU A 74 10.97 -18.83 19.84
N LYS A 75 9.71 -19.23 20.12
CA LYS A 75 8.57 -18.90 19.25
C LYS A 75 8.17 -17.44 19.39
N ILE A 76 8.09 -16.93 20.62
CA ILE A 76 7.79 -15.51 20.90
C ILE A 76 8.84 -14.61 20.25
N GLU A 77 10.13 -14.92 20.44
CA GLU A 77 11.22 -14.15 19.84
C GLU A 77 11.19 -14.19 18.31
N ARG A 78 10.82 -15.32 17.70
CA ARG A 78 10.64 -15.42 16.24
C ARG A 78 9.47 -14.58 15.75
N GLU A 79 8.34 -14.58 16.45
CA GLU A 79 7.20 -13.74 16.08
C GLU A 79 7.49 -12.25 16.26
N GLU A 80 8.17 -11.87 17.33
CA GLU A 80 8.61 -10.50 17.56
C GLU A 80 9.63 -10.04 16.53
N ALA A 81 10.59 -10.89 16.17
CA ALA A 81 11.55 -10.60 15.12
C ALA A 81 10.88 -10.50 13.73
N ALA A 82 9.87 -11.33 13.45
CA ALA A 82 9.07 -11.25 12.25
C ALA A 82 8.22 -9.95 12.20
N LYS A 83 7.62 -9.56 13.33
CA LYS A 83 6.90 -8.28 13.47
C LYS A 83 7.84 -7.09 13.29
N LYS A 84 9.02 -7.10 13.91
CA LYS A 84 10.05 -6.07 13.74
C LYS A 84 10.54 -5.98 12.30
N ARG A 85 10.78 -7.11 11.61
CA ARG A 85 11.12 -7.11 10.17
C ARG A 85 9.99 -6.58 9.29
N LYS A 86 8.74 -6.85 9.63
CA LYS A 86 7.56 -6.31 8.91
C LYS A 86 7.39 -4.80 9.13
N GLN A 87 7.78 -4.29 10.31
CA GLN A 87 7.81 -2.87 10.63
C GLN A 87 8.99 -2.13 9.97
N TRP A 88 10.14 -2.80 9.80
CA TRP A 88 11.31 -2.35 9.05
C TRP A 88 11.18 -2.52 7.54
N ASN A 89 10.00 -2.27 6.98
CA ASN A 89 9.86 -2.13 5.54
C ASN A 89 10.04 -0.64 5.19
N PRO A 90 11.16 -0.22 4.56
CA PRO A 90 11.42 1.20 4.23
C PRO A 90 10.37 1.79 3.27
N PHE A 91 9.53 0.93 2.67
CA PHE A 91 8.40 1.32 1.82
C PHE A 91 7.11 1.69 2.58
N SER A 92 7.00 1.45 3.90
CA SER A 92 5.79 1.81 4.66
C SER A 92 5.64 3.33 4.86
N PHE A 93 6.75 4.06 4.87
CA PHE A 93 6.78 5.52 4.96
C PHE A 93 6.26 6.18 3.67
N LEU A 94 6.52 5.58 2.51
CA LEU A 94 6.08 6.09 1.20
C LEU A 94 4.57 5.97 0.94
N MET A 95 3.86 5.15 1.71
CA MET A 95 2.41 4.88 1.59
C MET A 95 1.57 5.66 2.61
N THR A 96 2.11 6.72 3.22
CA THR A 96 1.28 7.69 3.95
C THR A 96 0.65 8.68 2.97
N PRO A 97 -0.67 8.96 3.06
CA PRO A 97 -1.38 9.81 2.09
C PRO A 97 -0.81 11.24 1.97
N GLY A 98 -0.02 11.70 2.95
CA GLY A 98 0.69 12.97 2.90
C GLY A 98 1.85 13.00 1.88
N PHE A 99 2.56 11.89 1.67
CA PHE A 99 3.70 11.84 0.74
C PHE A 99 3.26 11.82 -0.73
N ALA A 100 2.14 11.15 -1.04
CA ALA A 100 1.58 11.13 -2.39
C ALA A 100 1.15 12.54 -2.84
N ALA A 101 0.55 13.33 -1.94
CA ALA A 101 0.16 14.71 -2.22
C ALA A 101 1.37 15.64 -2.40
N ALA A 102 2.41 15.47 -1.58
CA ALA A 102 3.66 16.23 -1.70
C ALA A 102 4.42 15.91 -3.00
N ALA A 103 4.48 14.64 -3.39
CA ALA A 103 5.12 14.21 -4.63
C ALA A 103 4.38 14.77 -5.87
N LEU A 104 3.04 14.72 -5.86
CA LEU A 104 2.21 15.31 -6.93
C LEU A 104 2.42 16.82 -7.06
N SER A 105 2.47 17.54 -5.94
CA SER A 105 2.66 18.99 -5.94
C SER A 105 4.06 19.39 -6.43
N VAL A 106 5.12 18.65 -6.06
CA VAL A 106 6.47 18.84 -6.62
C VAL A 106 6.49 18.53 -8.12
N MET A 107 5.80 17.50 -8.58
CA MET A 107 5.73 17.15 -10.01
C MET A 107 5.02 18.23 -10.84
N ILE A 108 3.93 18.80 -10.32
CA ILE A 108 3.20 19.91 -10.94
C ILE A 108 4.09 21.16 -11.01
N LEU A 109 4.77 21.51 -9.92
CA LEU A 109 5.67 22.67 -9.89
C LEU A 109 6.86 22.51 -10.84
N ALA A 110 7.46 21.32 -10.93
CA ALA A 110 8.52 21.02 -11.88
C ALA A 110 8.01 21.09 -13.33
N GLY A 111 6.82 20.55 -13.62
CA GLY A 111 6.18 20.62 -14.94
C GLY A 111 5.89 22.06 -15.37
N VAL A 112 5.32 22.87 -14.48
CA VAL A 112 5.05 24.30 -14.75
C VAL A 112 6.36 25.07 -14.97
N GLY A 113 7.40 24.82 -14.18
CA GLY A 113 8.71 25.46 -14.35
C GLY A 113 9.37 25.16 -15.71
N ILE A 114 9.29 23.91 -16.17
CA ILE A 114 9.80 23.50 -17.48
C ILE A 114 8.98 24.14 -18.61
N TYR A 115 7.65 24.18 -18.48
CA TYR A 115 6.77 24.81 -19.47
C TYR A 115 7.05 26.31 -19.64
N TYR A 116 7.16 27.05 -18.53
CA TYR A 116 7.49 28.48 -18.56
C TYR A 116 8.87 28.77 -19.15
N LYS A 117 9.87 27.91 -18.87
CA LYS A 117 11.20 28.05 -19.46
C LYS A 117 11.15 27.82 -20.97
N LYS A 118 10.38 26.83 -21.43
CA LYS A 118 10.20 26.52 -22.86
C LYS A 118 9.45 27.63 -23.61
N ASP A 119 8.40 28.20 -23.01
CA ASP A 119 7.65 29.34 -23.60
C ASP A 119 8.52 30.59 -23.75
N LYS A 120 9.35 30.90 -22.74
CA LYS A 120 10.33 32.00 -22.87
C LYS A 120 11.34 31.75 -23.99
N THR A 121 11.87 30.54 -24.08
CA THR A 121 12.87 30.21 -25.11
C THR A 121 12.27 30.33 -26.52
N LEU A 122 11.07 29.78 -26.73
CA LEU A 122 10.33 29.87 -28.00
C LEU A 122 10.00 31.32 -28.41
N LYS A 123 9.60 32.17 -27.46
CA LYS A 123 9.36 33.60 -27.74
C LYS A 123 10.63 34.35 -28.12
N THR A 124 11.78 33.94 -27.59
CA THR A 124 13.06 34.58 -27.90
C THR A 124 13.56 34.15 -29.28
N GLU A 125 13.43 32.87 -29.61
CA GLU A 125 13.76 32.33 -30.94
C GLU A 125 12.86 32.92 -32.04
N ASN A 126 11.56 33.05 -31.80
CA ASN A 126 10.65 33.66 -32.78
C ASN A 126 10.96 35.15 -33.01
N ARG A 127 11.38 35.91 -31.98
CA ARG A 127 11.82 37.30 -32.17
C ARG A 127 13.07 37.40 -33.03
N ALA A 128 14.05 36.53 -32.78
CA ALA A 128 15.27 36.49 -33.60
C ALA A 128 14.98 36.07 -35.05
N MET A 129 13.94 35.25 -35.28
CA MET A 129 13.50 34.90 -36.63
C MET A 129 12.80 36.07 -37.33
N ILE A 130 11.95 36.82 -36.63
CA ILE A 130 11.28 38.02 -37.17
C ILE A 130 12.31 39.09 -37.54
N GLU A 131 13.30 39.35 -36.68
CA GLU A 131 14.38 40.31 -36.94
C GLU A 131 15.21 39.92 -38.18
N LYS A 132 15.48 38.62 -38.37
CA LYS A 132 16.15 38.13 -39.58
C LYS A 132 15.30 38.25 -40.84
N LEU A 133 13.99 38.09 -40.73
CA LEU A 133 13.08 38.29 -41.86
C LEU A 133 13.02 39.77 -42.27
N GLU A 134 12.98 40.70 -41.31
CA GLU A 134 13.02 42.14 -41.59
C GLU A 134 14.33 42.58 -42.24
N ILE A 135 15.48 41.99 -41.84
CA ILE A 135 16.77 42.26 -42.49
C ILE A 135 16.80 41.73 -43.93
N LEU A 136 16.25 40.54 -44.18
CA LEU A 136 16.17 39.96 -45.53
C LEU A 136 15.30 40.80 -46.46
N GLU A 137 14.14 41.25 -45.99
CA GLU A 137 13.23 42.10 -46.77
C GLU A 137 13.88 43.46 -47.09
N ASN A 138 14.60 44.04 -46.13
CA ASN A 138 15.35 45.28 -46.36
C ASN A 138 16.49 45.10 -47.37
N MET A 139 17.19 43.94 -47.37
CA MET A 139 18.21 43.65 -48.38
C MET A 139 17.59 43.48 -49.77
N GLU A 140 16.45 42.81 -49.90
CA GLU A 140 15.77 42.64 -51.19
C GLU A 140 15.30 43.98 -51.78
N ILE A 141 14.84 44.91 -50.92
CA ILE A 141 14.49 46.27 -51.33
C ILE A 141 15.73 47.03 -51.81
N LEU A 142 16.86 46.91 -51.12
CA LEU A 142 18.11 47.54 -51.53
C LEU A 142 18.63 46.99 -52.86
N GLU A 143 18.58 45.67 -53.08
CA GLU A 143 18.94 45.05 -54.36
C GLU A 143 18.03 45.54 -55.51
N ARG A 144 16.72 45.68 -55.25
CA ARG A 144 15.80 46.27 -56.25
C ARG A 144 16.14 47.72 -56.57
N LEU A 145 16.49 48.53 -55.57
CA LEU A 145 16.85 49.93 -55.76
C LEU A 145 18.15 50.06 -56.55
N GLU A 146 19.14 49.19 -56.30
CA GLU A 146 20.38 49.14 -57.07
C GLU A 146 20.13 48.75 -58.53
N PHE A 147 19.27 47.74 -58.77
CA PHE A 147 18.83 47.37 -60.13
C PHE A 147 18.15 48.54 -60.88
N TYR A 148 17.26 49.29 -60.22
CA TYR A 148 16.63 50.46 -60.84
C TYR A 148 17.63 51.60 -61.09
N SER A 149 18.60 51.80 -60.19
CA SER A 149 19.68 52.77 -60.38
C SER A 149 20.52 52.42 -61.60
N GLU A 150 20.95 51.16 -61.72
CA GLU A 150 21.76 50.67 -62.84
C GLU A 150 21.01 50.80 -64.18
N MET A 151 19.71 50.43 -64.21
CA MET A 151 18.87 50.65 -65.39
C MET A 151 18.70 52.13 -65.75
N SER A 152 18.56 53.01 -64.75
CA SER A 152 18.43 54.45 -64.99
C SER A 152 19.72 55.08 -65.55
N GLU A 153 20.88 54.58 -65.13
CA GLU A 153 22.18 55.06 -65.63
C GLU A 153 22.41 54.60 -67.08
N ILE A 154 21.94 53.40 -67.44
CA ILE A 154 22.00 52.88 -68.81
C ILE A 154 21.05 53.67 -69.73
N ILE A 155 19.83 53.96 -69.27
CA ILE A 155 18.81 54.70 -70.05
C ILE A 155 19.17 56.20 -70.17
N GLY A 156 19.79 56.79 -69.15
CA GLY A 156 20.21 58.21 -69.15
C GLY A 156 21.48 58.51 -69.95
N LYS A 157 22.16 57.49 -70.50
CA LYS A 157 23.34 57.62 -71.37
C LYS A 157 23.04 57.37 -72.86
N SER A 158 21.76 57.23 -73.25
CA SER A 158 21.28 57.27 -74.65
C SER A 158 20.62 58.60 -74.96
#